data_AF-A0A2K3K9Q2-F1
#
_entry.id   AF-A0A2K3K9Q2-F1
#
_cell.length_a   1.000
_cell.length_b   1.000
_cell.length_c   1.000
_cell.angle_alpha   90.00
_cell.angle_beta   90.00
_cell.angle_gamma   90.00
#
_symmetry.space_group_name_H-M   'P 1'
#
loop_
_entity.id
_entity.type
_entity.pdbx_description
1 polymer ?
#
loop_
_entity_poly.entity_id
_entity_poly.type
_entity_poly.pdbx_seq_one_letter_code
_entity_poly.pdbx_strand_id
1 'polypeptide(L)' 'LKRCPNHGFDGHNQMQMFTQGFRAPTRMILDASAGGSLKNRDETEARELVESMALNEYRATNDRRANKRGGML' A
#
# COMPACT_ATOMS: atom_id res chain seq x y z
N LEU A 1 -1.08 -9.40 32.76
CA LEU A 1 -0.42 -9.43 31.44
C LEU A 1 0.17 -8.06 31.14
N LYS A 2 1.48 -7.95 30.90
CA LYS A 2 2.07 -6.72 30.35
C LYS A 2 1.53 -6.55 28.93
N ARG A 3 0.66 -5.57 28.74
CA ARG A 3 0.10 -5.22 27.42
C ARG A 3 1.26 -4.70 26.57
N CYS A 4 1.53 -5.33 25.43
CA CYS A 4 2.59 -4.93 24.51
C CYS A 4 2.35 -3.48 24.04
N PRO A 5 3.37 -2.76 23.53
CA PRO A 5 3.24 -1.37 23.06
C PRO A 5 2.12 -1.16 22.02
N ASN A 6 1.79 -2.21 21.27
CA ASN A 6 0.75 -2.20 20.24
C ASN A 6 -0.63 -2.69 20.73
N HIS A 7 -0.78 -2.98 22.03
CA HIS A 7 -2.04 -3.41 22.60
C HIS A 7 -3.02 -2.24 22.60
N GLY A 8 -4.07 -2.34 21.78
CA GLY A 8 -5.17 -1.37 21.76
C GLY A 8 -5.19 -0.41 20.57
N PHE A 9 -4.30 -0.55 19.58
CA PHE A 9 -4.49 0.13 18.30
C PHE A 9 -5.53 -0.62 17.47
N ASP A 10 -6.65 0.02 17.19
CA ASP A 10 -7.55 -0.42 16.14
C ASP A 10 -6.84 -0.35 14.77
N GLY A 11 -7.37 -1.07 13.78
CA GLY A 11 -6.65 -1.20 12.52
C GLY A 11 -6.67 0.08 11.69
N HIS A 12 -7.61 1.00 11.92
CA HIS A 12 -7.54 2.35 11.37
C HIS A 12 -6.28 3.08 11.86
N ASN A 13 -6.00 3.04 13.17
CA ASN A 13 -4.77 3.60 13.74
C ASN A 13 -3.51 2.91 13.19
N GLN A 14 -3.56 1.59 12.96
CA GLN A 14 -2.44 0.85 12.36
C GLN A 14 -2.18 1.29 10.91
N MET A 15 -3.23 1.45 10.09
CA MET A 15 -3.10 1.95 8.72
C MET A 15 -2.60 3.39 8.68
N GLN A 16 -3.02 4.23 9.63
CA GLN A 16 -2.55 5.60 9.73
C GLN A 16 -1.06 5.67 10.10
N MET A 17 -0.59 4.78 10.98
CA MET A 17 0.84 4.65 11.32
C MET A 17 1.65 4.12 10.13
N PHE A 18 1.15 3.08 9.45
CA PHE A 18 1.78 2.53 8.26
C PHE A 18 1.98 3.60 7.17
N THR A 19 0.93 4.36 6.87
CA THR A 19 0.99 5.42 5.86
C THR A 19 1.87 6.60 6.26
N GLN A 20 2.14 6.80 7.56
CA GLN A 20 3.11 7.77 8.10
C GLN A 20 4.56 7.35 7.93
N GLY A 21 4.84 6.06 7.76
CA GLY A 21 6.17 5.58 7.44
C GLY A 21 6.64 5.92 6.02
N PHE A 22 5.74 6.30 5.12
CA PHE A 22 6.10 6.62 3.73
C PHE A 22 6.73 8.00 3.58
N ARG A 23 7.67 8.09 2.62
CA ARG A 23 8.20 9.37 2.14
C ARG A 23 7.10 10.16 1.43
N ALA A 24 7.25 11.48 1.40
CA ALA A 24 6.27 12.39 0.80
C ALA A 24 5.83 12.01 -0.63
N PRO A 25 6.73 11.61 -1.57
CA PRO A 25 6.32 11.23 -2.91
C PRO A 25 5.39 10.00 -2.94
N THR A 26 5.71 8.96 -2.15
CA THR A 26 4.89 7.74 -2.07
C THR A 26 3.53 8.03 -1.45
N ARG A 27 3.50 8.89 -0.41
CA ARG A 27 2.25 9.31 0.21
C ARG A 27 1.36 10.10 -0.76
N MET A 28 1.93 10.97 -1.58
CA MET A 28 1.18 11.70 -2.60
C MET A 28 0.55 10.78 -3.64
N ILE A 29 1.27 9.72 -4.07
CA ILE A 29 0.72 8.72 -5.00
C ILE A 29 -0.44 7.97 -4.34
N LEU A 30 -0.30 7.57 -3.07
CA LEU A 30 -1.36 6.91 -2.32
C LEU A 30 -2.61 7.79 -2.20
N ASP A 31 -2.46 9.06 -1.84
CA ASP A 31 -3.57 10.01 -1.75
C ASP A 31 -4.25 10.21 -3.13
N ALA A 32 -3.46 10.35 -4.20
CA ALA A 32 -4.01 10.45 -5.54
C ALA A 32 -4.80 9.19 -5.95
N SER A 33 -4.28 7.99 -5.66
CA SER A 33 -4.96 6.72 -5.93
C SER A 33 -6.21 6.51 -5.08
N ALA A 34 -6.26 7.08 -3.87
CA ALA A 34 -7.43 7.08 -3.00
C ALA A 34 -8.50 8.13 -3.39
N GLY A 35 -8.20 8.99 -4.38
CA GLY A 35 -9.08 10.10 -4.78
C GLY A 35 -9.15 11.24 -3.75
N GLY A 36 -8.12 11.38 -2.92
CA GLY A 36 -8.10 12.29 -1.77
C GLY A 36 -7.22 11.72 -0.65
N SER A 37 -7.21 12.34 0.53
CA SER A 37 -6.35 11.81 1.60
C SER A 37 -6.75 10.40 2.01
N LEU A 38 -5.80 9.46 1.96
CA LEU A 38 -5.99 8.08 2.41
C LEU A 38 -6.38 8.00 3.89
N LYS A 39 -6.05 9.04 4.69
CA LYS A 39 -6.46 9.16 6.09
C LYS A 39 -7.97 9.30 6.30
N ASN A 40 -8.72 9.63 5.24
CA ASN A 40 -10.18 9.78 5.30
C ASN A 40 -10.91 8.48 4.92
N ARG A 41 -10.17 7.43 4.57
CA ARG A 41 -10.68 6.12 4.19
C ARG A 41 -10.80 5.23 5.42
N ASP A 42 -11.77 4.31 5.41
CA ASP A 42 -11.81 3.29 6.46
C ASP A 42 -10.60 2.34 6.33
N GLU A 43 -10.37 1.55 7.38
CA GLU A 43 -9.26 0.61 7.43
C GLU A 43 -9.25 -0.36 6.24
N THR A 44 -10.42 -0.87 5.87
CA THR A 44 -10.57 -1.90 4.84
C THR A 44 -10.23 -1.32 3.48
N GLU A 45 -10.81 -0.16 3.14
CA GLU A 45 -10.51 0.56 1.90
C GLU A 45 -9.02 0.91 1.80
N ALA A 46 -8.42 1.40 2.89
CA ALA A 46 -7.02 1.76 2.90
C ALA A 46 -6.10 0.54 2.69
N ARG A 47 -6.46 -0.58 3.31
CA ARG A 47 -5.72 -1.84 3.20
C ARG A 47 -5.82 -2.43 1.79
N GLU A 48 -7.03 -2.52 1.25
CA GLU A 48 -7.29 -3.03 -0.11
C GLU A 48 -6.54 -2.22 -1.17
N LEU A 49 -6.49 -0.89 -1.01
CA LEU A 49 -5.73 -0.03 -1.93
C LEU A 49 -4.24 -0.36 -1.92
N VAL A 50 -3.63 -0.47 -0.73
CA VAL A 50 -2.21 -0.80 -0.59
C VAL A 50 -1.90 -2.19 -1.17
N GLU A 51 -2.74 -3.18 -0.89
CA GLU A 51 -2.59 -4.54 -1.42
C GLU A 51 -2.73 -4.57 -2.96
N SER A 52 -3.70 -3.83 -3.51
CA SER A 52 -3.91 -3.68 -4.95
C SER A 52 -2.70 -3.06 -5.64
N MET A 53 -2.12 -2.00 -5.06
CA MET A 53 -0.91 -1.35 -5.61
C MET A 53 0.29 -2.30 -5.60
N ALA A 54 0.49 -3.04 -4.51
CA ALA A 54 1.57 -4.02 -4.42
C ALA A 54 1.40 -5.17 -5.43
N LEU A 55 0.16 -5.66 -5.62
CA LEU A 55 -0.15 -6.70 -6.59
C LEU A 55 0.04 -6.21 -8.03
N ASN A 56 -0.33 -4.97 -8.33
CA ASN A 56 -0.11 -4.35 -9.64
C ASN A 56 1.39 -4.26 -9.96
N GLU A 57 2.23 -3.84 -9.01
CA GLU A 57 3.68 -3.83 -9.20
C GLU A 57 4.24 -5.22 -9.49
N TYR A 58 3.77 -6.25 -8.77
CA TYR A 58 4.15 -7.63 -9.03
C TYR A 58 3.77 -8.10 -10.44
N ARG A 59 2.56 -7.78 -10.91
CA ARG A 59 2.13 -8.11 -12.28
C ARG A 59 2.98 -7.38 -13.32
N ALA A 60 3.13 -6.06 -13.19
CA ALA A 60 3.91 -5.25 -14.11
C ALA A 60 5.38 -5.71 -14.22
N THR A 61 5.99 -6.13 -13.10
CA THR A 61 7.35 -6.66 -13.11
C THR A 61 7.44 -8.03 -13.80
N ASN A 62 6.46 -8.90 -13.60
CA ASN A 62 6.40 -10.19 -14.28
C ASN A 62 6.15 -10.07 -15.78
N ASP A 63 5.24 -9.20 -16.21
CA ASP A 63 4.96 -8.95 -17.63
C ASP A 63 6.21 -8.43 -18.35
N ARG A 64 6.95 -7.52 -17.71
CA ARG A 64 8.24 -7.05 -18.24
C ARG A 64 9.26 -8.18 -18.35
N ARG A 65 9.31 -9.09 -17.38
CA ARG A 65 10.20 -10.27 -17.43
C ARG A 65 9.81 -11.25 -18.53
N ALA A 66 8.51 -11.46 -18.74
CA ALA A 66 7.99 -12.29 -19.82
C ALA A 66 8.33 -11.69 -21.20
N ASN A 67 8.10 -10.39 -21.38
CA ASN A 67 8.41 -9.69 -22.64
C ASN A 67 9.90 -9.66 -22.96
N LYS A 68 10.79 -9.56 -21.95
CA LYS A 68 12.24 -9.70 -22.17
C LYS A 68 12.66 -11.08 -22.66
N ARG A 69 11.89 -12.13 -22.37
CA ARG A 69 12.15 -13.50 -22.86
C ARG A 69 11.58 -13.73 -24.27
N GLY A 70 10.48 -13.07 -24.62
CA GLY A 70 9.86 -13.17 -25.94
C GLY A 70 10.54 -12.33 -27.05
N GLY A 71 11.32 -11.31 -26.68
CA GLY A 71 12.05 -10.45 -27.62
C GLY A 71 13.48 -10.91 -27.96
N MET A 72 13.88 -12.11 -27.53
CA MET A 72 15.18 -12.71 -27.84
C MET A 72 15.00 -13.83 -28.87
N LEU A 73 14.62 -13.46 -30.10
CA LEU A 73 14.62 -14.27 -31.31
C LEU A 73 15.11 -13.40 -32.48
#